data_AF-A0A7X9BR49-F1
#
_entry.id   AF-A0A7X9BR49-F1
#
_cell.length_a   1.000
_cell.length_b   1.000
_cell.length_c   1.000
_cell.angle_alpha   90.00
_cell.angle_beta   90.00
_cell.angle_gamma   90.00
#
_symmetry.space_group_name_H-M   'P 1'
#
loop_
_entity.id
_entity.type
_entity.pdbx_description
1 polymer ?
#
loop_
_entity_poly.entity_id
_entity_poly.type
_entity_poly.pdbx_seq_one_letter_code
_entity_poly.pdbx_strand_id
1 'polypeptide(L)'
;MYERKQDMLLGIRTVGIREWKNVEHQYNRYEATPYKALDILFENYKFTGIDKVVDFGCGRGRVTFCIHNYFHIPVTGIETNEITYEEALENKTGYRKKAKNITAPITFKYGLA
;
A
#
# COMPACT_ATOMS: atom_id res chain seq x y z
N MET A 1 2.13 -13.66 12.81
CA MET A 1 3.61 -13.51 12.72
C MET A 1 4.12 -13.27 11.31
N TYR A 2 3.63 -14.01 10.29
CA TYR A 2 4.05 -13.86 8.88
C TYR A 2 3.89 -12.43 8.33
N GLU A 3 2.69 -11.86 8.49
CA GLU A 3 2.35 -10.48 8.07
C GLU A 3 3.37 -9.42 8.54
N ARG A 4 3.74 -9.45 9.83
CA ARG A 4 4.72 -8.51 10.40
C ARG A 4 6.14 -8.72 9.86
N LYS A 5 6.49 -9.95 9.46
CA LYS A 5 7.80 -10.24 8.85
C LYS A 5 7.88 -9.62 7.46
N GLN A 6 6.82 -9.72 6.65
CA GLN A 6 6.76 -9.10 5.32
C GLN A 6 6.82 -7.57 5.42
N ASP A 7 6.06 -6.98 6.34
CA ASP A 7 6.14 -5.56 6.70
C ASP A 7 7.60 -5.15 7.00
N MET A 8 8.31 -5.92 7.82
CA MET A 8 9.71 -5.65 8.19
C MET A 8 10.68 -5.73 6.99
N LEU A 9 10.48 -6.71 6.09
CA LEU A 9 11.29 -6.84 4.87
C LEU A 9 11.15 -5.60 3.98
N LEU A 10 9.92 -5.12 3.82
CA LEU A 10 9.60 -3.92 3.05
C LEU A 10 9.89 -2.62 3.83
N GLY A 11 10.12 -2.67 5.13
CA GLY A 11 10.34 -1.47 5.95
C GLY A 11 9.06 -0.65 6.18
N ILE A 12 7.90 -1.30 6.23
CA ILE A 12 6.58 -0.69 6.41
C ILE A 12 5.85 -1.28 7.62
N ARG A 13 4.78 -0.63 8.06
CA ARG A 13 3.88 -1.07 9.14
C ARG A 13 2.45 -0.91 8.67
N THR A 14 1.87 -2.01 8.21
CA THR A 14 0.53 -2.05 7.63
C THR A 14 -0.42 -2.92 8.43
N VAL A 15 0.10 -3.87 9.22
CA VAL A 15 -0.73 -4.72 10.09
C VAL A 15 -1.57 -3.91 11.08
N GLY A 16 -2.82 -4.32 11.26
CA GLY A 16 -3.76 -3.73 12.20
C GLY A 16 -5.07 -3.38 11.52
N ILE A 17 -6.03 -2.98 12.34
CA ILE A 17 -7.36 -2.53 11.91
C ILE A 17 -7.53 -1.10 12.41
N ARG A 18 -8.24 -0.27 11.64
CA ARG A 18 -8.66 1.06 12.09
C ARG A 18 -10.12 1.28 11.71
N GLU A 19 -10.94 1.46 12.73
CA GLU A 19 -12.31 1.89 12.60
C GLU A 19 -12.39 3.39 12.34
N TRP A 20 -13.41 3.81 11.61
CA TRP A 20 -13.73 5.22 11.45
C TRP A 20 -14.39 5.75 12.72
N LYS A 21 -13.95 6.91 13.19
CA LYS A 21 -14.62 7.60 14.30
C LYS A 21 -15.77 8.45 13.73
N ASN A 22 -16.95 8.35 14.32
CA ASN A 22 -18.11 9.24 14.07
C ASN A 22 -18.70 9.20 12.65
N VAL A 23 -18.53 8.10 11.92
CA VAL A 23 -19.15 7.89 10.60
C VAL A 23 -19.75 6.50 10.62
N GLU A 24 -20.98 6.39 11.11
CA GLU A 24 -21.51 5.08 11.52
C GLU A 24 -21.66 4.09 10.35
N HIS A 25 -21.81 4.53 9.09
CA HIS A 25 -22.16 3.60 8.00
C HIS A 25 -21.64 3.95 6.59
N GLN A 26 -20.77 4.94 6.40
CA GLN A 26 -20.37 5.38 5.04
C GLN A 26 -19.05 4.80 4.52
N TYR A 27 -18.15 4.35 5.40
CA TYR A 27 -16.83 3.89 5.00
C TYR A 27 -16.46 2.57 5.66
N ASN A 28 -15.81 1.69 4.88
CA ASN A 28 -15.23 0.46 5.41
C ASN A 28 -14.06 0.80 6.33
N ARG A 29 -13.89 0.00 7.40
CA ARG A 29 -12.69 0.04 8.24
C ARG A 29 -11.45 -0.21 7.39
N TYR A 30 -10.32 0.33 7.83
CA TYR A 30 -9.04 -0.07 7.28
C TYR A 30 -8.67 -1.47 7.77
N GLU A 31 -8.40 -2.36 6.82
CA GLU A 31 -7.80 -3.68 7.02
C GLU A 31 -6.87 -3.97 5.85
N ALA A 32 -5.65 -4.39 6.13
CA ALA A 32 -4.66 -4.62 5.10
C ALA A 32 -4.95 -5.91 4.31
N THR A 33 -4.87 -5.85 2.98
CA THR A 33 -4.94 -7.04 2.11
C THR A 33 -3.91 -8.08 2.54
N PRO A 34 -4.29 -9.33 2.84
CA PRO A 34 -3.33 -10.35 3.25
C PRO A 34 -2.23 -10.58 2.21
N TYR A 35 -0.98 -10.78 2.65
CA TYR A 35 0.12 -11.01 1.70
C TYR A 35 -0.10 -12.23 0.81
N LYS A 36 -0.73 -13.29 1.34
CA LYS A 36 -1.07 -14.48 0.56
C LYS A 36 -1.98 -14.16 -0.64
N ALA A 37 -2.87 -13.19 -0.54
CA ALA A 37 -3.69 -12.76 -1.66
C ALA A 37 -2.87 -11.98 -2.71
N LEU A 38 -1.89 -11.21 -2.27
CA LEU A 38 -0.96 -10.50 -3.16
C LEU A 38 -0.03 -11.47 -3.90
N ASP A 39 0.45 -12.52 -3.22
CA ASP A 39 1.25 -13.57 -3.86
C ASP A 39 0.47 -14.20 -5.02
N ILE A 40 -0.80 -14.59 -4.77
CA ILE A 40 -1.69 -15.12 -5.82
C ILE A 40 -1.89 -14.10 -6.95
N LEU A 41 -2.10 -12.82 -6.64
CA LEU A 41 -2.25 -11.78 -7.67
C LEU A 41 -1.00 -11.69 -8.56
N PHE A 42 0.20 -11.70 -7.99
CA PHE A 42 1.45 -11.50 -8.73
C PHE A 42 1.88 -12.74 -9.52
N GLU A 43 1.49 -13.92 -9.05
CA GLU A 43 1.64 -15.16 -9.80
C GLU A 43 0.78 -15.13 -11.08
N ASN A 44 -0.47 -14.69 -10.98
CA ASN A 44 -1.46 -14.82 -12.05
C ASN A 44 -1.56 -13.60 -12.98
N TYR A 45 -1.26 -12.40 -12.50
CA TYR A 45 -1.35 -11.17 -13.30
C TYR A 45 0.04 -10.59 -13.56
N LYS A 46 0.39 -10.49 -14.84
CA LYS A 46 1.61 -9.82 -15.28
C LYS A 46 1.22 -8.42 -15.74
N PHE A 47 1.74 -7.39 -15.09
CA PHE A 47 1.54 -5.98 -15.44
C PHE A 47 2.28 -5.59 -16.75
N THR A 48 2.27 -6.46 -17.77
CA THR A 48 2.94 -6.22 -19.05
C THR A 48 2.24 -5.12 -19.83
N GLY A 49 2.99 -4.12 -20.29
CA GLY A 49 2.43 -2.97 -21.01
C GLY A 49 1.70 -1.95 -20.13
N ILE A 50 1.82 -2.07 -18.80
CA ILE A 50 1.27 -1.09 -17.85
C ILE A 50 2.38 -0.15 -17.40
N ASP A 51 2.25 1.13 -17.77
CA ASP A 51 3.23 2.16 -17.43
C ASP A 51 3.06 2.69 -16.00
N LYS A 52 1.88 2.54 -15.40
CA LYS A 52 1.56 3.05 -14.05
C LYS A 52 0.32 2.39 -13.44
N VAL A 53 0.32 2.26 -12.12
CA VAL A 53 -0.85 1.82 -11.33
C VAL A 53 -1.35 2.93 -10.40
N VAL A 54 -2.67 2.96 -10.19
CA VAL A 54 -3.33 3.77 -9.14
C VAL A 54 -4.08 2.83 -8.21
N ASP A 55 -3.80 2.93 -6.92
CA ASP A 55 -4.38 2.12 -5.84
C ASP A 55 -5.35 3.00 -5.04
N PHE A 56 -6.64 2.86 -5.31
CA PHE A 56 -7.71 3.62 -4.67
C PHE A 56 -8.11 2.96 -3.34
N GLY A 57 -8.16 3.73 -2.26
CA GLY A 57 -8.32 3.19 -0.92
C GLY A 57 -7.08 2.41 -0.48
N CYS A 58 -5.89 2.98 -0.74
CA CYS A 58 -4.61 2.28 -0.52
C CYS A 58 -4.33 1.99 0.96
N GLY A 59 -5.09 2.58 1.88
CA GLY A 59 -4.86 2.47 3.31
C GLY A 59 -3.44 2.89 3.67
N ARG A 60 -2.79 2.12 4.55
CA ARG A 60 -1.38 2.32 4.91
C ARG A 60 -0.40 1.94 3.80
N GLY A 61 -0.87 1.57 2.62
CA GLY A 61 -0.10 1.41 1.39
C GLY A 61 0.40 0.01 1.07
N ARG A 62 -0.03 -1.06 1.75
CA ARG A 62 0.52 -2.42 1.54
C ARG A 62 0.52 -2.84 0.06
N VAL A 63 -0.64 -2.75 -0.59
CA VAL A 63 -0.81 -3.14 -2.00
C VAL A 63 0.08 -2.27 -2.88
N THR A 64 0.01 -0.95 -2.71
CA THR A 64 0.88 0.05 -3.35
C THR A 64 2.37 -0.32 -3.25
N PHE A 65 2.88 -0.63 -2.05
CA PHE A 65 4.29 -1.00 -1.85
C PHE A 65 4.64 -2.35 -2.48
N CYS A 66 3.76 -3.34 -2.39
CA CYS A 66 3.98 -4.67 -2.95
C CYS A 66 4.04 -4.63 -4.48
N ILE A 67 3.12 -3.94 -5.14
CA ILE A 67 3.13 -3.78 -6.61
C ILE A 67 4.42 -3.08 -7.03
N HIS A 68 4.76 -1.96 -6.38
CA HIS A 68 5.98 -1.21 -6.69
C HIS A 68 7.24 -2.06 -6.47
N ASN A 69 7.29 -2.85 -5.39
CA ASN A 69 8.43 -3.71 -5.07
C ASN A 69 8.59 -4.90 -6.02
N TYR A 70 7.48 -5.48 -6.46
CA TYR A 70 7.52 -6.69 -7.27
C TYR A 70 7.71 -6.39 -8.75
N PHE A 71 7.03 -5.34 -9.26
CA PHE A 71 7.03 -5.02 -10.69
C PHE A 71 7.91 -3.84 -11.07
N HIS A 72 8.40 -3.06 -10.10
CA HIS A 72 9.24 -1.89 -10.33
C HIS A 72 8.59 -0.84 -11.25
N ILE A 73 7.27 -0.74 -11.21
CA ILE A 73 6.49 0.25 -11.98
C ILE A 73 6.06 1.42 -11.11
N PRO A 74 5.78 2.60 -11.71
CA PRO A 74 5.18 3.72 -11.01
C PRO A 74 3.85 3.35 -10.33
N VAL A 75 3.68 3.73 -9.05
CA VAL A 75 2.41 3.52 -8.32
C VAL A 75 1.99 4.78 -7.57
N THR A 76 0.71 5.12 -7.63
CA THR A 76 0.09 6.18 -6.80
C THR A 76 -1.00 5.58 -5.91
N GLY A 77 -0.83 5.66 -4.59
CA GLY A 77 -1.89 5.35 -3.63
C GLY A 77 -2.76 6.58 -3.34
N ILE A 78 -4.08 6.39 -3.23
CA ILE A 78 -5.04 7.42 -2.84
C ILE A 78 -5.76 6.96 -1.58
N GLU A 79 -5.72 7.77 -0.53
CA GLU A 79 -6.38 7.51 0.75
C GLU A 79 -7.14 8.74 1.23
N THR A 80 -8.36 8.51 1.72
CA THR A 80 -9.28 9.58 2.16
C THR A 80 -9.30 9.78 3.67
N ASN A 81 -8.80 8.82 4.45
CA ASN A 81 -8.59 8.98 5.88
C ASN A 81 -7.25 9.67 6.14
N GLU A 82 -7.29 10.90 6.67
CA GLU A 82 -6.09 11.72 6.87
C GLU A 82 -5.02 11.01 7.71
N ILE A 83 -5.42 10.36 8.81
CA ILE A 83 -4.45 9.69 9.68
C ILE A 83 -3.85 8.47 8.99
N THR A 84 -4.64 7.70 8.25
CA THR A 84 -4.12 6.55 7.48
C THR A 84 -3.25 6.98 6.31
N TYR A 85 -3.55 8.11 5.70
CA TYR A 85 -2.71 8.73 4.68
C TYR A 85 -1.34 9.14 5.25
N GLU A 86 -1.30 9.78 6.42
CA GLU A 86 -0.04 10.10 7.11
C GLU A 86 0.77 8.83 7.45
N GLU A 87 0.11 7.78 7.94
CA GLU A 87 0.75 6.48 8.17
C GLU A 87 1.35 5.89 6.87
N ALA A 88 0.69 6.08 5.72
CA ALA A 88 1.20 5.65 4.43
C ALA A 88 2.45 6.46 4.01
N LEU A 89 2.51 7.77 4.31
CA LEU A 89 3.70 8.60 4.08
C LEU A 89 4.87 8.20 4.97
N GLU A 90 4.62 7.87 6.24
CA GLU A 90 5.64 7.32 7.14
C GLU A 90 6.18 5.99 6.61
N ASN A 91 5.28 5.09 6.19
CA ASN A 91 5.65 3.82 5.57
C ASN A 91 6.45 4.03 4.28
N LYS A 92 6.10 5.01 3.45
CA LYS A 92 6.86 5.34 2.24
C LYS A 92 8.30 5.70 2.56
N THR A 93 8.53 6.44 3.64
CA THR A 93 9.88 6.81 4.10
C THR A 93 10.69 5.59 4.51
N GLY A 94 10.08 4.66 5.26
CA GLY A 94 10.71 3.38 5.63
C GLY A 94 10.99 2.50 4.42
N TYR A 95 10.01 2.35 3.52
CA TYR A 95 10.09 1.57 2.30
C TYR A 95 11.22 2.05 1.37
N ARG A 96 11.34 3.36 1.14
CA ARG A 96 12.37 3.91 0.26
C ARG A 96 13.79 3.67 0.76
N LYS A 97 13.99 3.47 2.07
CA LYS A 97 15.29 3.05 2.62
C LYS A 97 15.64 1.60 2.26
N LYS A 98 14.65 0.73 2.00
CA LYS A 98 14.84 -0.66 1.57
C LYS A 98 14.91 -0.77 0.04
N ALA A 99 14.01 -0.09 -0.67
CA ALA A 99 13.86 -0.12 -2.12
C ALA A 99 14.72 0.92 -2.86
N LYS A 100 15.97 1.12 -2.44
CA LYS A 100 16.85 2.20 -2.98
C LYS A 100 17.19 2.05 -4.45
N ASN A 101 17.18 0.81 -4.96
CA ASN A 101 17.50 0.47 -6.35
C ASN A 101 16.31 0.61 -7.31
N ILE A 102 15.09 0.80 -6.80
CA ILE A 102 13.88 0.94 -7.63
C ILE A 102 13.71 2.42 -7.98
N THR A 103 13.97 2.76 -9.25
CA THR A 103 13.92 4.14 -9.76
C THR A 103 12.50 4.63 -10.04
N ALA A 104 11.57 3.71 -10.28
CA ALA A 104 10.17 4.06 -10.48
C ALA A 104 9.64 4.89 -9.29
N PRO A 105 8.79 5.90 -9.53
CA PRO A 105 8.23 6.73 -8.47
C PRO A 105 7.10 6.00 -7.73
N ILE A 106 7.01 6.29 -6.42
CA ILE A 106 5.89 5.89 -5.57
C ILE A 106 5.35 7.14 -4.90
N THR A 107 4.07 7.41 -5.09
CA THR A 107 3.42 8.61 -4.55
C THR A 107 2.17 8.25 -3.78
N PHE A 108 1.82 9.08 -2.81
CA PHE A 108 0.55 9.01 -2.10
C PHE A 108 -0.14 10.35 -2.26
N LYS A 109 -1.46 10.33 -2.39
CA LYS A 109 -2.30 11.52 -2.41
C LYS A 109 -3.43 11.38 -1.40
N TYR A 110 -3.68 12.45 -0.68
CA TYR A 110 -4.90 12.59 0.10
C TYR A 110 -6.03 12.98 -0.85
N GLY A 111 -7.15 12.27 -0.77
CA GLY A 111 -8.32 12.56 -1.60
C GLY A 111 -9.40 11.50 -1.50
N LEU A 112 -10.60 11.86 -1.97
CA LEU A 112 -11.69 10.90 -2.11
C LEU A 112 -11.29 9.85 -3.16
N ALA A 113 -11.40 8.59 -2.74
CA ALA A 113 -11.18 7.43 -3.60
C ALA A 113 -12.47 7.06 -4.34
#